data_AF-Q9AQU1-F1
#
_entry.id   AF-Q9AQU1-F1
#
_cell.length_a   1.000
_cell.length_b   1.000
_cell.length_c   1.000
_cell.angle_alpha   90.00
_cell.angle_beta   90.00
_cell.angle_gamma   90.00
#
_symmetry.space_group_name_H-M   'P 1'
#
loop_
_entity.id
_entity.type
_entity.pdbx_description
1 polymer ?
#
loop_
_entity_poly.entity_id
_entity_poly.type
_entity_poly.pdbx_seq_one_letter_code
_entity_poly.pdbx_strand_id
1 'polypeptide(L)'
;MSKARVYADVNVLRPKEYWDYEALTVQWGEQDDYEVVRKVGRGKYSEVFEGINVNNNEKCIIKILKPVKKKKIKREIKILQNLCGGPNIV
;
A
#
# COMPACT_ATOMS: atom_id res chain seq x y z
N MET A 1 -15.75 -24.80 -14.12
CA MET A 1 -14.92 -23.67 -13.63
C MET A 1 -15.82 -22.71 -12.86
N SER A 2 -15.48 -22.33 -11.64
CA SER A 2 -16.26 -21.35 -10.86
C SER A 2 -15.85 -19.92 -11.26
N LYS A 3 -16.82 -19.02 -11.46
CA LYS A 3 -16.62 -17.60 -11.76
C LYS A 3 -17.37 -16.76 -10.72
N ALA A 4 -16.84 -15.59 -10.36
CA ALA A 4 -17.54 -14.67 -9.47
C ALA A 4 -18.90 -14.28 -10.08
N ARG A 5 -19.96 -14.25 -9.25
CA ARG A 5 -21.31 -13.87 -9.70
C ARG A 5 -21.43 -12.38 -10.06
N VAL A 6 -20.58 -11.54 -9.46
CA VAL A 6 -20.52 -10.09 -9.66
C VAL A 6 -19.07 -9.66 -9.85
N TYR A 7 -18.87 -8.56 -10.56
CA TYR A 7 -17.55 -7.97 -10.84
C TYR A 7 -16.52 -8.90 -11.50
N ALA A 8 -16.99 -9.93 -12.20
CA ALA A 8 -16.12 -11.01 -12.65
C ALA A 8 -15.06 -10.58 -13.68
N ASP A 9 -15.39 -9.57 -14.50
CA ASP A 9 -14.56 -9.13 -15.62
C ASP A 9 -14.01 -7.71 -15.42
N VAL A 10 -14.19 -7.10 -14.24
CA VAL A 10 -13.84 -5.67 -14.03
C VAL A 10 -12.37 -5.35 -14.32
N ASN A 11 -11.46 -6.25 -13.99
CA ASN A 11 -10.04 -6.06 -14.28
C ASN A 11 -9.71 -6.25 -15.76
N VAL A 12 -10.47 -7.10 -16.47
CA VAL A 12 -10.32 -7.31 -17.92
C VAL A 12 -10.76 -6.08 -18.70
N LEU A 13 -11.78 -5.37 -18.19
CA LEU A 13 -12.29 -4.13 -18.77
C LEU A 13 -11.42 -2.90 -18.45
N ARG A 14 -10.42 -3.03 -17.57
CA ARG A 14 -9.51 -1.96 -17.20
C ARG A 14 -8.19 -2.08 -17.98
N PRO A 15 -7.47 -0.96 -18.19
CA PRO A 15 -6.12 -0.99 -18.78
C PRO A 15 -5.19 -1.95 -18.03
N LYS A 16 -4.22 -2.54 -18.73
CA LYS A 16 -3.31 -3.54 -18.15
C LYS A 16 -2.59 -3.00 -16.91
N GLU A 17 -2.24 -1.72 -16.92
CA GLU A 17 -1.54 -1.00 -15.85
C GLU A 17 -2.37 -0.92 -14.56
N TYR A 18 -3.69 -1.17 -14.62
CA TYR A 18 -4.54 -1.22 -13.43
C TYR A 18 -4.22 -2.42 -12.55
N TRP A 19 -4.06 -3.61 -13.14
CA TRP A 19 -3.91 -4.86 -12.40
C TRP A 19 -2.51 -5.48 -12.50
N ASP A 20 -1.70 -5.09 -13.50
CA ASP A 20 -0.32 -5.54 -13.64
C ASP A 20 0.62 -4.80 -12.67
N TYR A 21 0.48 -5.13 -11.39
CA TYR A 21 1.30 -4.56 -10.32
C TYR A 21 2.77 -4.97 -10.41
N GLU A 22 3.15 -5.98 -11.21
CA GLU A 22 4.54 -6.36 -11.37
C GLU A 22 5.31 -5.32 -12.21
N ALA A 23 4.61 -4.75 -13.20
CA ALA A 23 5.09 -3.64 -14.03
C ALA A 23 5.09 -2.28 -13.33
N LEU A 24 4.50 -2.15 -12.13
CA LEU A 24 4.48 -0.87 -11.38
C LEU A 24 5.90 -0.35 -11.11
N THR A 25 6.17 0.88 -11.52
CA THR A 25 7.35 1.64 -11.11
C THR A 25 6.98 2.53 -9.93
N VAL A 26 7.62 2.31 -8.79
CA VAL A 26 7.36 3.06 -7.55
C VAL A 26 8.38 4.20 -7.46
N GLN A 27 7.89 5.43 -7.32
CA GLN A 27 8.70 6.55 -6.87
C GLN A 27 8.80 6.47 -5.35
N TRP A 28 10.00 6.19 -4.84
CA TRP A 28 10.25 6.11 -3.40
C TRP A 28 10.55 7.52 -2.88
N GLY A 29 9.89 7.92 -1.80
CA GLY A 29 10.20 9.16 -1.08
C GLY A 29 11.31 8.96 -0.05
N GLU A 30 11.70 10.06 0.61
CA GLU A 30 12.71 10.05 1.66
C GLU A 30 12.10 9.62 3.00
N GLN A 31 12.75 8.69 3.69
CA GLN A 31 12.25 8.22 5.00
C GLN A 31 12.52 9.23 6.11
N ASP A 32 13.54 10.07 5.95
CA ASP A 32 13.93 11.10 6.92
C ASP A 32 12.89 12.23 7.03
N ASP A 33 11.94 12.29 6.11
CA ASP A 33 10.74 13.14 6.21
C ASP A 33 9.77 12.69 7.33
N TYR A 34 10.03 11.55 7.97
CA TYR A 34 9.16 10.95 8.97
C TYR A 34 9.91 10.51 10.23
N GLU A 35 9.41 10.95 11.38
CA GLU A 35 9.93 10.53 12.68
C GLU A 35 9.01 9.51 13.36
N VAL A 36 9.60 8.46 13.93
CA VAL A 36 8.89 7.44 14.70
C VAL A 36 8.64 7.95 16.12
N VAL A 37 7.37 8.00 16.54
CA VAL A 37 6.98 8.36 17.91
C VAL A 37 6.93 7.12 18.79
N ARG A 38 6.16 6.11 18.39
CA ARG A 38 6.03 4.86 19.14
C ARG A 38 5.58 3.71 18.27
N LYS A 39 5.93 2.49 18.69
CA LYS A 39 5.39 1.27 18.09
C LYS A 39 3.93 1.09 18.46
N VAL A 40 3.09 0.75 17.48
CA VAL A 40 1.66 0.50 17.69
C VAL A 40 1.25 -0.92 17.33
N GLY A 41 2.03 -1.63 16.53
CA GLY A 41 1.67 -2.99 16.12
C GLY A 41 2.85 -3.81 15.60
N ARG A 42 2.68 -5.13 15.66
CA ARG A 42 3.63 -6.11 15.12
C ARG A 42 2.86 -7.18 14.34
N GLY A 43 3.28 -7.43 13.11
CA GLY A 43 2.75 -8.48 12.26
C GLY A 43 3.82 -9.44 11.76
N LYS A 44 3.39 -10.52 11.09
CA LYS A 44 4.30 -11.49 10.45
C LYS A 44 5.19 -10.82 9.40
N TYR A 45 4.62 -9.90 8.61
CA TYR A 45 5.29 -9.28 7.45
C TYR A 45 5.58 -7.78 7.62
N SER A 46 5.21 -7.17 8.75
CA SER A 46 5.41 -5.74 8.98
C SER A 46 5.50 -5.39 10.46
N GLU A 47 6.03 -4.20 10.74
CA GLU A 47 5.95 -3.50 12.01
C GLU A 47 5.30 -2.15 11.77
N VAL A 48 4.46 -1.70 12.70
CA VAL A 48 3.64 -0.50 12.54
C VAL A 48 3.93 0.46 13.68
N PHE A 49 4.12 1.73 13.31
CA PHE A 49 4.48 2.81 14.21
C PHE A 49 3.54 3.99 14.01
N GLU A 50 3.26 4.71 15.09
CA GLU A 50 2.79 6.10 15.01
C GLU A 50 4.02 6.98 14.76
N GLY A 51 3.89 7.93 13.84
CA GLY A 51 4.94 8.88 13.49
C GLY A 51 4.40 10.26 13.18
N ILE A 52 5.30 11.18 12.87
CA ILE A 52 5.00 12.55 12.47
C ILE A 52 5.72 12.82 11.15
N ASN A 53 5.03 13.43 10.20
CA ASN A 53 5.66 14.01 9.01
C ASN A 53 6.30 15.35 9.41
N VAL A 54 7.62 15.43 9.33
CA VAL A 54 8.39 16.59 9.83
C VAL A 54 8.17 17.85 8.99
N ASN A 55 7.73 17.70 7.74
CA ASN A 55 7.51 18.81 6.83
C ASN A 55 6.23 19.59 7.14
N ASN A 56 5.24 18.96 7.79
CA ASN A 56 3.94 19.58 8.07
C ASN A 56 3.39 19.32 9.49
N ASN A 57 4.15 18.63 10.34
CA ASN A 57 3.78 18.23 11.71
C ASN A 57 2.50 17.38 11.80
N GLU A 58 2.08 16.74 10.72
CA GLU A 58 0.91 15.86 10.74
C GLU A 58 1.26 14.48 11.27
N LYS A 59 0.39 13.94 12.13
CA LYS A 59 0.50 12.57 12.60
C LYS A 59 0.20 11.59 11.47
N CYS A 60 0.99 10.53 11.37
CA CYS A 60 0.82 9.49 10.38
C CYS A 60 1.10 8.09 10.96
N ILE A 61 0.76 7.06 10.16
CA ILE A 61 1.12 5.68 10.45
C ILE A 61 2.23 5.25 9.50
N ILE A 62 3.34 4.77 10.08
CA ILE A 62 4.48 4.24 9.34
C ILE A 62 4.44 2.73 9.43
N LYS A 63 4.17 2.07 8.29
CA LYS A 63 4.18 0.61 8.17
C LYS A 63 5.48 0.15 7.52
N ILE A 64 6.41 -0.33 8.34
CA ILE A 64 7.68 -0.87 7.85
C ILE A 64 7.45 -2.33 7.42
N LEU A 65 7.67 -2.62 6.15
CA LEU A 65 7.57 -3.97 5.61
C LEU A 65 8.86 -4.74 5.93
N LYS A 66 8.72 -5.90 6.56
CA LYS A 66 9.84 -6.84 6.74
C LYS A 66 10.35 -7.31 5.38
N PRO A 67 11.58 -7.82 5.27
CA PRO A 67 12.11 -8.36 4.02
C PRO A 67 11.16 -9.39 3.39
N VAL A 68 10.55 -9.03 2.25
CA VAL A 68 9.63 -9.86 1.47
C VAL A 68 9.89 -9.66 -0.02
N LYS A 69 9.38 -10.56 -0.87
CA LYS A 69 9.53 -10.44 -2.34
C LYS A 69 8.97 -9.10 -2.82
N LYS A 70 9.73 -8.36 -3.65
CA LYS A 70 9.33 -7.08 -4.26
C LYS A 70 7.94 -7.14 -4.91
N LYS A 71 7.60 -8.27 -5.56
CA LYS A 71 6.27 -8.55 -6.11
C LYS A 71 5.12 -8.33 -5.10
N LYS A 72 5.30 -8.76 -3.85
CA LYS A 72 4.29 -8.61 -2.80
C LYS A 72 4.16 -7.14 -2.37
N ILE A 73 5.28 -6.41 -2.29
CA ILE A 73 5.30 -4.99 -1.93
C ILE A 73 4.58 -4.18 -3.01
N LYS A 74 4.94 -4.37 -4.29
CA LYS A 74 4.29 -3.67 -5.41
C LYS A 74 2.78 -3.96 -5.47
N ARG A 75 2.37 -5.20 -5.19
CA ARG A 75 0.95 -5.58 -5.15
C ARG A 75 0.16 -4.79 -4.11
N GLU A 76 0.71 -4.64 -2.91
CA GLU A 76 0.07 -3.88 -1.83
C GLU A 76 -0.04 -2.40 -2.20
N ILE A 77 1.06 -1.79 -2.66
CA ILE A 77 1.08 -0.40 -3.11
C ILE A 77 0.05 -0.17 -4.22
N LYS A 78 0.05 -1.02 -5.26
CA LYS A 78 -0.85 -0.85 -6.40
C LYS A 78 -2.32 -0.92 -6.02
N ILE A 79 -2.69 -1.87 -5.16
CA ILE A 79 -4.06 -2.00 -4.69
C ILE A 79 -4.48 -0.76 -3.90
N LEU A 80 -3.63 -0.26 -2.99
CA LEU A 80 -3.93 0.96 -2.23
C LEU A 80 -4.08 2.18 -3.14
N GLN A 81 -3.17 2.37 -4.11
CA GLN A 81 -3.28 3.44 -5.11
C GLN A 81 -4.60 3.37 -5.89
N ASN A 82 -5.03 2.18 -6.30
CA ASN A 82 -6.27 2.00 -7.04
C ASN A 82 -7.53 2.24 -6.20
N LEU A 83 -7.44 2.12 -4.87
CA LEU A 83 -8.58 2.26 -3.95
C LEU A 83 -8.61 3.61 -3.21
N CYS A 84 -7.62 4.47 -3.45
CA CYS A 84 -7.54 5.79 -2.83
C CYS A 84 -8.82 6.61 -3.07
N GLY A 85 -9.35 7.23 -2.01
CA GLY A 85 -10.62 7.96 -2.04
C GLY A 85 -11.87 7.08 -1.96
N GLY A 86 -11.72 5.74 -1.89
CA GLY A 86 -12.82 4.81 -1.69
C GLY A 86 -13.44 4.91 -0.29
N PRO A 87 -14.74 4.58 -0.14
CA PRO A 87 -15.43 4.69 1.14
C PRO A 87 -14.83 3.74 2.18
N ASN A 88 -14.43 4.30 3.33
CA ASN A 88 -13.83 3.57 4.46
C ASN A 88 -12.55 2.80 4.10
N ILE A 89 -11.82 3.23 3.07
CA ILE A 89 -10.48 2.74 2.74
C ILE A 89 -9.45 3.71 3.33
N VAL A 90 -8.38 3.15 3.90
CA VAL A 90 -7.23 3.91 4.43
C VAL A 90 -6.41 4.55 3.31
#